data_AF-A0A420TRE9-F1
#
_entry.id   AF-A0A420TRE9-F1
#
_cell.length_a   1.000
_cell.length_b   1.000
_cell.length_c   1.000
_cell.angle_alpha   90.00
_cell.angle_beta   90.00
_cell.angle_gamma   90.00
#
_symmetry.space_group_name_H-M   'P 1'
#
loop_
_entity.id
_entity.type
_entity.pdbx_description
1 polymer ?
#
loop_
_entity_poly.entity_id
_entity_poly.type
_entity_poly.pdbx_seq_one_letter_code
_entity_poly.pdbx_strand_id
1 'polypeptide(L)'
;MFAINSTIHTLIKLPRFYVSDPAIIGRGIEMATETRTDPAFAGVEVRTLRVYRNKKGPERVIPFHWECYKTLALYLTGTSDTTRIRKGALYRVLDRFSVVRDFQRQAALSEYRCLSLDYGDSNKAQKDYWECIPGQEYTIFSPKCQVQMKDDIAAHISGPEFEKPSQYLYKVKASLNPLTLLPETVISGVSEFLDNESLINLFCASLETYSSLRDSGSFWKRRIVTHLPYFLELHEYLKENSQNLENRDFRKIFLWADVASKPRSGVTRLMFPVANRRRIWKVCEQIEELYDQELLDRKAFQRGT
;
A
#
# COMPACT_ATOMS: atom_id res chain seq x y z
N MET A 1 9.61 11.33 -0.81
CA MET A 1 8.15 11.07 -0.69
C MET A 1 7.64 10.88 0.73
N PHE A 2 8.48 11.14 1.73
CA PHE A 2 8.01 11.85 2.91
C PHE A 2 8.54 13.28 3.01
N ALA A 3 9.64 13.61 2.36
CA ALA A 3 9.84 14.96 1.82
C ALA A 3 9.74 14.86 0.30
N ILE A 4 8.83 15.61 -0.32
CA ILE A 4 8.97 16.11 -1.69
C ILE A 4 8.68 17.59 -1.57
N ASN A 5 9.67 18.42 -1.91
CA ASN A 5 9.55 19.86 -2.02
C ASN A 5 8.28 20.22 -2.81
N SER A 6 7.28 20.81 -2.14
CA SER A 6 6.23 21.55 -2.83
C SER A 6 6.78 22.91 -3.21
N THR A 7 7.64 22.97 -4.23
CA THR A 7 7.98 24.23 -4.90
C THR A 7 7.10 24.35 -6.13
N ILE A 8 5.80 24.52 -5.93
CA ILE A 8 4.96 25.21 -6.91
C ILE A 8 4.83 26.63 -6.36
N HIS A 9 5.38 27.59 -7.11
CA HIS A 9 5.20 29.01 -6.92
C HIS A 9 3.72 29.37 -7.02
N THR A 10 2.98 29.24 -5.93
CA THR A 10 1.75 29.99 -5.66
C THR A 10 1.43 29.83 -4.18
N LEU A 11 1.02 30.92 -3.54
CA LEU A 11 0.63 31.04 -2.13
C LEU A 11 -0.51 30.08 -1.74
N ILE A 12 -0.21 28.79 -1.59
CA ILE A 12 -1.09 27.82 -0.94
C ILE A 12 -0.30 27.25 0.23
N LYS A 13 -0.57 27.77 1.44
CA LYS A 13 -0.18 27.10 2.69
C LYS A 13 -0.80 25.71 2.66
N LEU A 14 -0.01 24.65 2.47
CA LEU A 14 -0.22 23.22 2.84
C LEU A 14 0.78 22.38 2.01
N PRO A 15 1.63 21.52 2.63
CA PRO A 15 1.13 20.41 3.44
C PRO A 15 1.85 20.28 4.80
N ARG A 16 1.08 19.96 5.84
CA ARG A 16 1.62 19.58 7.16
C ARG A 16 2.13 18.15 7.09
N PHE A 17 3.38 17.92 7.45
CA PHE A 17 3.97 16.58 7.59
C PHE A 17 3.88 16.14 9.04
N TYR A 18 3.62 14.86 9.28
CA TYR A 18 3.37 14.35 10.63
C TYR A 18 4.18 13.10 10.88
N VAL A 19 5.30 13.24 11.58
CA VAL A 19 5.51 12.36 12.73
C VAL A 19 6.09 13.25 13.82
N SER A 20 5.42 13.21 14.98
CA SER A 20 5.51 14.09 16.16
C SER A 20 4.56 15.30 16.17
N ASP A 21 4.51 16.15 15.14
CA ASP A 21 3.58 17.31 15.04
C ASP A 21 3.54 17.88 13.61
N PRO A 22 2.62 18.80 13.25
CA PRO A 22 2.65 19.52 11.96
C PRO A 22 4.01 20.17 11.67
N ALA A 23 4.69 19.71 10.62
CA ALA A 23 5.94 20.31 10.14
C ALA A 23 5.74 21.14 8.88
N ILE A 24 6.54 22.20 8.75
CA ILE A 24 6.74 22.93 7.49
C ILE A 24 8.10 22.50 6.90
N ILE A 25 8.13 22.18 5.61
CA ILE A 25 9.37 21.93 4.86
C ILE A 25 10.04 23.27 4.55
N GLY A 26 11.30 23.44 4.99
CA GLY A 26 12.16 24.57 4.61
C GLY A 26 12.87 24.34 3.27
N ARG A 27 13.87 25.17 2.93
CA ARG A 27 14.76 24.84 1.81
C ARG A 27 15.61 23.62 2.20
N GLY A 28 15.49 22.52 1.46
CA GLY A 28 16.28 21.30 1.68
C GLY A 28 15.59 20.26 2.58
N ILE A 29 16.37 19.44 3.29
CA ILE A 29 15.91 18.31 4.15
C ILE A 29 15.52 18.79 5.57
N GLU A 30 15.47 20.10 5.79
CA GLU A 30 15.17 20.71 7.09
C GLU A 30 13.65 20.83 7.31
N MET A 31 13.17 20.31 8.43
CA MET A 31 11.78 20.47 8.88
C MET A 31 11.70 21.38 10.09
N ALA A 32 10.66 22.21 10.17
CA ALA A 32 10.39 23.07 11.31
C ALA A 32 9.07 22.68 11.98
N THR A 33 9.15 21.95 13.10
CA THR A 33 8.03 21.69 14.03
C THR A 33 8.23 22.47 15.32
N GLU A 34 7.15 22.75 16.06
CA GLU A 34 7.30 23.14 17.47
C GLU A 34 8.03 22.02 18.23
N THR A 35 8.96 22.39 19.11
CA THR A 35 9.68 21.43 19.96
C THR A 35 8.73 20.90 21.02
N ARG A 36 8.10 19.77 20.73
CA ARG A 36 7.31 19.00 21.69
C ARG A 36 7.85 17.58 21.71
N THR A 37 8.31 17.17 22.88
CA THR A 37 8.68 15.80 23.15
C THR A 37 7.43 14.92 23.02
N ASP A 38 7.32 14.12 21.96
CA ASP A 38 6.24 13.12 21.84
C ASP A 38 6.43 12.09 22.98
N PRO A 39 5.44 11.89 23.88
CA PRO A 39 5.54 10.92 24.97
C PRO A 39 5.87 9.49 24.49
N ALA A 40 5.60 9.17 23.22
CA ALA A 40 6.01 7.90 22.61
C ALA A 40 7.53 7.73 22.48
N PHE A 41 8.32 8.79 22.67
CA PHE A 41 9.78 8.76 22.79
C PHE A 41 10.26 8.52 24.23
N ALA A 42 9.38 8.34 25.22
CA ALA A 42 9.80 8.01 26.58
C ALA A 42 10.63 6.71 26.57
N GLY A 43 11.91 6.81 26.97
CA GLY A 43 12.87 5.70 26.94
C GLY A 43 13.52 5.41 25.59
N VAL A 44 13.22 6.19 24.53
CA VAL A 44 13.94 6.15 23.25
C VAL A 44 14.94 7.30 23.24
N GLU A 45 16.23 6.99 23.08
CA GLU A 45 17.24 8.03 22.95
C GLU A 45 17.10 8.73 21.58
N VAL A 46 16.24 9.74 21.50
CA VAL A 46 15.90 10.43 20.23
C VAL A 46 17.14 10.94 19.48
N ARG A 47 18.23 11.23 20.20
CA ARG A 47 19.51 11.66 19.61
C ARG A 47 20.23 10.57 18.82
N THR A 48 20.01 9.29 19.15
CA THR A 48 20.60 8.15 18.45
C THR A 48 19.79 7.72 17.23
N LEU A 49 18.51 8.11 17.16
CA LEU A 49 17.69 7.90 15.97
C LEU A 49 18.32 8.64 14.78
N ARG A 50 18.63 7.89 13.73
CA ARG A 50 19.29 8.39 12.53
C ARG A 50 18.30 8.97 11.52
N VAL A 51 17.19 9.57 11.93
CA VAL A 51 16.14 10.07 11.02
C VAL A 51 16.24 11.59 10.77
N TYR A 52 15.24 12.21 10.13
CA TYR A 52 15.29 13.62 9.71
C TYR A 52 15.43 14.57 10.91
N ARG A 53 16.13 15.71 10.73
CA ARG A 53 16.42 16.68 11.79
C ARG A 53 15.38 17.79 11.85
N ASN A 54 14.89 18.11 13.05
CA ASN A 54 14.14 19.35 13.29
C ASN A 54 15.13 20.54 13.31
N LYS A 55 14.84 21.60 12.56
CA LYS A 55 15.63 22.83 12.54
C LYS A 55 15.47 23.63 13.84
N LYS A 56 14.29 23.56 14.46
CA LYS A 56 13.91 24.34 15.65
C LYS A 56 14.36 23.71 16.97
N GLY A 57 14.95 22.51 16.95
CA GLY A 57 15.39 21.84 18.17
C GLY A 57 16.21 20.57 17.92
N PRO A 58 16.63 19.87 18.99
CA PRO A 58 17.43 18.65 18.88
C PRO A 58 16.62 17.42 18.46
N GLU A 59 15.29 17.55 18.35
CA GLU A 59 14.37 16.48 18.04
C GLU A 59 14.59 15.90 16.64
N ARG A 60 14.27 14.62 16.53
CA ARG A 60 14.25 13.88 15.27
C ARG A 60 12.81 13.69 14.83
N VAL A 61 12.58 13.89 13.55
CA VAL A 61 11.27 13.83 12.92
C VAL A 61 11.31 12.81 11.80
N ILE A 62 10.20 12.13 11.57
CA ILE A 62 10.03 11.32 10.37
C ILE A 62 8.89 11.99 9.62
N PRO A 63 9.11 12.56 8.44
CA PRO A 63 7.99 13.17 7.77
C PRO A 63 7.01 12.06 7.40
N PHE A 64 5.71 12.25 7.62
CA PHE A 64 4.70 11.53 6.87
C PHE A 64 3.75 12.50 6.18
N HIS A 65 3.43 12.27 4.91
CA HIS A 65 2.21 12.85 4.35
C HIS A 65 1.02 12.24 5.07
N TRP A 66 0.06 13.06 5.47
CA TRP A 66 -1.07 12.62 6.30
C TRP A 66 -1.84 11.42 5.72
N GLU A 67 -2.12 11.45 4.41
CA GLU A 67 -2.85 10.36 3.74
C GLU A 67 -2.01 9.07 3.63
N CYS A 68 -0.68 9.19 3.51
CA CYS A 68 0.22 8.03 3.58
C CYS A 68 0.27 7.44 5.00
N TYR A 69 0.23 8.29 6.04
CA TYR A 69 0.20 7.84 7.44
C TYR A 69 -1.10 7.11 7.77
N LYS A 70 -2.24 7.60 7.26
CA LYS A 70 -3.52 6.87 7.34
C LYS A 70 -3.47 5.54 6.60
N THR A 71 -2.81 5.48 5.45
CA THR A 71 -2.62 4.21 4.71
C THR A 71 -1.79 3.23 5.53
N LEU A 72 -0.71 3.69 6.18
CA LEU A 72 0.07 2.88 7.11
C LEU A 72 -0.76 2.41 8.31
N ALA A 73 -1.61 3.26 8.89
CA ALA A 73 -2.49 2.88 9.98
C ALA A 73 -3.50 1.81 9.54
N LEU A 74 -4.09 1.99 8.35
CA LEU A 74 -5.02 1.03 7.76
C LEU A 74 -4.34 -0.32 7.56
N TYR A 75 -3.11 -0.31 7.03
CA TYR A 75 -2.30 -1.51 6.85
C TYR A 75 -2.02 -2.21 8.19
N LEU A 76 -1.38 -1.52 9.15
CA LEU A 76 -0.89 -2.13 10.40
C LEU A 76 -1.98 -2.46 11.41
N THR A 77 -3.16 -1.81 11.33
CA THR A 77 -4.19 -1.90 12.39
C THR A 77 -5.58 -2.27 11.87
N GLY A 78 -5.74 -2.40 10.56
CA GLY A 78 -7.04 -2.58 9.91
C GLY A 78 -7.93 -1.32 9.90
N THR A 79 -7.44 -0.17 10.38
CA THR A 79 -8.22 1.08 10.44
C THR A 79 -7.38 2.30 10.09
N SER A 80 -7.97 3.31 9.46
CA SER A 80 -7.28 4.59 9.19
C SER A 80 -7.07 5.45 10.44
N ASP A 81 -7.41 4.95 11.64
CA ASP A 81 -7.19 5.63 12.92
C ASP A 81 -5.72 5.55 13.33
N THR A 82 -5.01 6.64 13.07
CA THR A 82 -3.57 6.76 13.35
C THR A 82 -3.20 6.68 14.84
N THR A 83 -4.17 6.80 15.76
CA THR A 83 -3.91 6.69 17.20
C THR A 83 -3.63 5.26 17.63
N ARG A 84 -4.03 4.27 16.82
CA ARG A 84 -3.79 2.84 17.07
C ARG A 84 -2.35 2.41 16.78
N ILE A 85 -1.59 3.22 16.04
CA ILE A 85 -0.18 2.95 15.78
C ILE A 85 0.61 3.11 17.08
N ARG A 86 1.37 2.07 17.45
CA ARG A 86 2.35 2.12 18.53
C ARG A 86 3.58 2.88 18.04
N LYS A 87 3.49 4.21 18.07
CA LYS A 87 4.52 5.13 17.57
C LYS A 87 5.95 4.77 18.01
N GLY A 88 6.15 4.39 19.28
CA GLY A 88 7.46 3.97 19.79
C GLY A 88 8.07 2.78 19.04
N ALA A 89 7.27 1.78 18.68
CA ALA A 89 7.72 0.66 17.86
C ALA A 89 8.00 1.11 16.42
N LEU A 90 7.09 1.90 15.84
CA LEU A 90 7.27 2.45 14.50
C LEU A 90 8.58 3.25 14.37
N TYR A 91 8.93 4.09 15.36
CA TYR A 91 10.18 4.84 15.35
C TYR A 91 11.42 3.93 15.32
N ARG A 92 11.44 2.86 16.12
CA ARG A 92 12.58 1.92 16.15
C ARG A 92 12.70 1.15 14.84
N VAL A 93 11.58 0.73 14.26
CA VAL A 93 11.57 0.12 12.93
C VAL A 93 12.13 1.07 11.88
N LEU A 94 11.69 2.32 11.86
CA LEU A 94 12.14 3.29 10.88
C LEU A 94 13.61 3.69 11.09
N ASP A 95 14.12 3.65 12.32
CA ASP A 95 15.55 3.80 12.59
C ASP A 95 16.38 2.68 11.95
N ARG A 96 15.89 1.43 12.00
CA ARG A 96 16.54 0.28 11.34
C ARG A 96 16.59 0.42 9.82
N PHE A 97 15.63 1.13 9.23
CA PHE A 97 15.67 1.48 7.80
C PHE A 97 16.52 2.71 7.50
N SER A 98 16.99 3.44 8.50
CA SER A 98 17.69 4.69 8.25
C SER A 98 19.13 4.46 7.78
N VAL A 99 19.48 5.11 6.68
CA VAL A 99 20.81 5.08 6.08
C VAL A 99 21.36 6.51 5.93
N VAL A 100 22.67 6.62 6.04
CA VAL A 100 23.41 7.82 5.64
C VAL A 100 23.84 7.62 4.21
N ARG A 101 23.56 8.61 3.35
CA ARG A 101 24.05 8.62 1.98
C ARG A 101 24.96 9.83 1.80
N ASP A 102 26.12 9.57 1.21
CA ASP A 102 27.06 10.61 0.84
C ASP A 102 26.63 11.21 -0.50
N PHE A 103 26.49 12.53 -0.56
CA PHE A 103 26.39 13.25 -1.83
C PHE A 103 27.61 14.15 -1.99
N GLN A 104 28.39 13.89 -3.04
CA GLN A 104 29.53 14.73 -3.37
C GLN A 104 29.03 15.93 -4.18
N ARG A 105 28.78 17.04 -3.49
CA ARG A 105 28.66 18.36 -4.12
C ARG A 105 30.00 19.07 -3.97
N GLN A 106 30.47 19.74 -5.03
CA GLN A 106 31.74 20.48 -5.02
C GLN A 106 31.89 21.27 -3.70
N ALA A 107 32.95 20.94 -2.95
CA ALA A 107 33.49 21.60 -1.76
C ALA A 107 32.81 21.41 -0.38
N ALA A 108 31.72 20.67 -0.21
CA ALA A 108 31.22 20.32 1.13
C ALA A 108 30.55 18.94 1.18
N LEU A 109 31.15 18.00 1.91
CA LEU A 109 30.51 16.73 2.28
C LEU A 109 29.26 17.05 3.11
N SER A 110 28.09 16.85 2.53
CA SER A 110 26.82 17.00 3.22
C SER A 110 26.21 15.61 3.36
N GLU A 111 26.26 15.04 4.56
CA GLU A 111 25.57 13.79 4.86
C GLU A 111 24.06 14.04 4.83
N TYR A 112 23.33 13.27 4.02
CA TYR A 112 21.87 13.22 4.10
C TYR A 112 21.40 11.87 4.63
N ARG A 113 20.38 11.91 5.48
CA ARG A 113 19.77 10.72 6.10
C ARG A 113 18.43 10.45 5.43
N CYS A 114 18.20 9.21 5.03
CA CYS A 114 16.95 8.77 4.43
C CYS A 114 16.61 7.35 4.84
N LEU A 115 15.37 6.95 4.60
CA LEU A 115 14.95 5.56 4.82
C LEU A 115 15.28 4.74 3.56
N SER A 116 16.00 3.64 3.74
CA SER A 116 16.30 2.64 2.72
C SER A 116 15.11 1.71 2.49
N LEU A 117 13.99 2.30 2.11
CA LEU A 117 12.78 1.59 1.69
C LEU A 117 12.68 1.60 0.17
N ASP A 118 12.13 0.54 -0.42
CA ASP A 118 11.77 0.53 -1.83
C ASP A 118 10.42 1.23 -2.04
N TYR A 119 10.46 2.46 -2.59
CA TYR A 119 9.27 3.24 -2.91
C TYR A 119 8.77 3.04 -4.36
N GLY A 120 9.30 2.05 -5.09
CA GLY A 120 8.99 1.79 -6.50
C GLY A 120 9.55 2.88 -7.43
N ASP A 121 8.76 3.28 -8.44
CA ASP A 121 9.17 4.30 -9.41
C ASP A 121 9.60 5.63 -8.77
N SER A 122 9.05 5.96 -7.60
CA SER A 122 9.43 7.16 -6.85
C SER A 122 10.89 7.16 -6.38
N ASN A 123 11.58 6.02 -6.36
CA ASN A 123 13.01 5.94 -6.05
C ASN A 123 13.86 6.77 -7.02
N LYS A 124 13.45 6.81 -8.30
CA LYS A 124 14.17 7.56 -9.35
C LYS A 124 14.13 9.08 -9.12
N ALA A 125 13.11 9.55 -8.42
CA ALA A 125 12.89 10.96 -8.10
C ALA A 125 13.40 11.35 -6.69
N GLN A 126 14.20 10.51 -6.01
CA GLN A 126 14.78 10.80 -4.70
C GLN A 126 16.06 11.66 -4.77
N LYS A 127 16.03 12.72 -5.56
CA LYS A 127 17.12 13.72 -5.62
C LYS A 127 16.79 14.92 -4.73
N ASP A 128 17.71 15.88 -4.64
CA ASP A 128 17.52 17.14 -3.91
C ASP A 128 16.41 18.03 -4.48
N TYR A 129 15.95 17.75 -5.70
CA TYR A 129 14.90 18.48 -6.40
C TYR A 129 13.83 17.53 -6.96
N TRP A 130 12.62 18.08 -7.12
CA TRP A 130 11.53 17.38 -7.77
C TRP A 130 11.76 17.32 -9.28
N GLU A 131 11.56 16.15 -9.87
CA GLU A 131 11.64 15.91 -11.31
C GLU A 131 10.28 15.36 -11.78
N CYS A 132 9.63 16.06 -12.71
CA CYS A 132 8.42 15.56 -13.35
C CYS A 132 8.80 14.50 -14.39
N ILE A 133 8.50 13.23 -14.10
CA ILE A 133 8.75 12.11 -15.02
C ILE A 133 7.42 11.77 -15.72
N PRO A 134 7.30 11.98 -17.04
CA PRO A 134 6.09 11.66 -17.80
C PRO A 134 5.67 10.19 -17.62
N GLY A 135 4.37 9.98 -17.41
CA GLY A 135 3.78 8.66 -17.16
C GLY A 135 3.85 8.19 -15.70
N GLN A 136 4.56 8.90 -14.82
CA GLN A 136 4.67 8.59 -13.39
C GLN A 136 3.86 9.54 -12.49
N GLU A 137 2.89 10.25 -13.05
CA GLU A 137 2.07 11.24 -12.34
C GLU A 137 1.26 10.60 -11.21
N TYR A 138 0.96 9.31 -11.30
CA TYR A 138 0.32 8.55 -10.23
C TYR A 138 1.09 8.64 -8.89
N THR A 139 2.42 8.78 -8.94
CA THR A 139 3.26 8.78 -7.74
C THR A 139 3.01 9.99 -6.82
N ILE A 140 2.58 11.13 -7.38
CA ILE A 140 2.27 12.36 -6.62
C ILE A 140 0.78 12.54 -6.33
N PHE A 141 -0.06 11.66 -6.87
CA PHE A 141 -1.50 11.78 -6.68
C PHE A 141 -1.90 11.38 -5.26
N SER A 142 -2.94 11.99 -4.70
CA SER A 142 -3.38 11.59 -3.35
C SER A 142 -3.83 10.12 -3.33
N PRO A 143 -3.35 9.28 -2.40
CA PRO A 143 -3.81 7.90 -2.28
C PRO A 143 -5.20 7.81 -1.63
N LYS A 144 -5.81 8.93 -1.23
CA LYS A 144 -7.12 8.95 -0.56
C LYS A 144 -8.22 8.42 -1.49
N CYS A 145 -9.16 7.66 -0.92
CA CYS A 145 -10.39 7.27 -1.60
C CYS A 145 -11.23 8.51 -1.95
N GLN A 146 -11.63 8.64 -3.22
CA GLN A 146 -12.43 9.75 -3.73
C GLN A 146 -13.82 9.25 -4.13
N VAL A 147 -14.87 9.95 -3.67
CA VAL A 147 -16.27 9.56 -3.92
C VAL A 147 -16.54 9.44 -5.43
N GLN A 148 -16.13 10.44 -6.21
CA GLN A 148 -16.33 10.41 -7.67
C GLN A 148 -15.65 9.21 -8.34
N MET A 149 -14.44 8.84 -7.89
CA MET A 149 -13.72 7.69 -8.44
C MET A 149 -14.45 6.38 -8.21
N LYS A 150 -15.12 6.24 -7.06
CA LYS A 150 -15.94 5.06 -6.76
C LYS A 150 -17.10 4.94 -7.75
N ASP A 151 -17.80 6.05 -8.04
CA ASP A 151 -18.89 6.06 -9.00
C ASP A 151 -18.41 5.74 -10.42
N ASP A 152 -17.26 6.29 -10.82
CA ASP A 152 -16.63 6.00 -12.12
C ASP A 152 -16.25 4.51 -12.25
N ILE A 153 -15.70 3.90 -11.19
CA ILE A 153 -15.39 2.46 -11.16
C ILE A 153 -16.67 1.62 -11.21
N ALA A 154 -17.69 2.00 -10.44
CA ALA A 154 -18.97 1.30 -10.43
C ALA A 154 -19.62 1.33 -11.81
N ALA A 155 -19.58 2.48 -12.50
CA ALA A 155 -20.06 2.63 -13.86
C ALA A 155 -19.27 1.77 -14.84
N HIS A 156 -17.93 1.74 -14.74
CA HIS A 156 -17.08 0.90 -15.58
C HIS A 156 -17.38 -0.59 -15.40
N ILE A 157 -17.45 -1.08 -14.14
CA ILE A 157 -17.77 -2.48 -13.83
C ILE A 157 -19.18 -2.87 -14.28
N SER A 158 -20.08 -1.89 -14.42
CA SER A 158 -21.43 -2.13 -14.91
C SER A 158 -21.49 -2.36 -16.43
N GLY A 159 -20.39 -2.17 -17.15
CA GLY A 159 -20.29 -2.39 -18.58
C GLY A 159 -20.45 -3.87 -19.00
N PRO A 160 -20.77 -4.12 -20.27
CA PRO A 160 -21.02 -5.45 -20.83
C PRO A 160 -19.78 -6.36 -20.77
N GLU A 161 -18.58 -5.80 -20.74
CA GLU A 161 -17.32 -6.56 -20.66
C GLU A 161 -17.22 -7.41 -19.39
N PHE A 162 -17.85 -6.97 -18.30
CA PHE A 162 -17.88 -7.66 -17.01
C PHE A 162 -19.12 -8.54 -16.80
N GLU A 163 -19.97 -8.70 -17.81
CA GLU A 163 -21.05 -9.66 -17.74
C GLU A 163 -20.51 -11.09 -17.76
N LYS A 164 -21.19 -11.97 -17.02
CA LYS A 164 -20.93 -13.41 -17.06
C LYS A 164 -21.15 -13.90 -18.49
N PRO A 165 -20.17 -14.59 -19.09
CA PRO A 165 -20.44 -15.29 -20.34
C PRO A 165 -21.54 -16.34 -20.10
N SER A 166 -22.30 -16.66 -21.16
CA SER A 166 -23.18 -17.83 -21.15
C SER A 166 -22.41 -19.08 -20.71
N GLN A 167 -23.07 -19.94 -19.92
CA GLN A 167 -22.44 -21.08 -19.22
C GLN A 167 -21.46 -21.83 -20.13
N TYR A 168 -20.22 -21.95 -19.67
CA TYR A 168 -19.20 -22.74 -20.37
C TYR A 168 -19.41 -24.22 -20.01
N LEU A 169 -20.28 -24.90 -20.77
CA LEU A 169 -20.52 -26.33 -20.63
C LEU A 169 -19.35 -27.11 -21.25
N TYR A 170 -18.30 -27.38 -20.47
CA TYR A 170 -17.26 -28.31 -20.88
C TYR A 170 -17.55 -29.70 -20.31
N LYS A 171 -17.64 -30.71 -21.19
CA LYS A 171 -17.68 -32.11 -20.78
C LYS A 171 -16.28 -32.53 -20.34
N VAL A 172 -16.07 -32.57 -19.02
CA VAL A 172 -14.86 -33.15 -18.44
C VAL A 172 -14.77 -34.62 -18.89
N LYS A 173 -13.81 -34.95 -19.77
CA LYS A 173 -13.39 -36.35 -19.93
C LYS A 173 -12.68 -36.73 -18.65
N ALA A 174 -13.07 -37.85 -18.03
CA ALA A 174 -12.46 -38.35 -16.82
C ALA A 174 -10.94 -38.46 -17.00
N SER A 175 -10.22 -37.47 -16.46
CA SER A 175 -8.77 -37.48 -16.39
C SER A 175 -8.40 -38.03 -15.01
N LEU A 176 -7.32 -38.81 -14.91
CA LEU A 176 -6.76 -39.28 -13.65
C LEU A 176 -6.04 -38.12 -12.94
N ASN A 177 -6.79 -37.09 -12.59
CA ASN A 177 -6.27 -35.95 -11.86
C ASN A 177 -6.40 -36.20 -10.35
N PRO A 178 -5.29 -36.32 -9.59
CA PRO A 178 -5.33 -36.60 -8.16
C PRO A 178 -6.03 -35.51 -7.34
N LEU A 179 -6.11 -34.28 -7.87
CA LEU A 179 -6.84 -33.19 -7.22
C LEU A 179 -8.35 -33.43 -7.21
N THR A 180 -8.89 -34.25 -8.11
CA THR A 180 -10.32 -34.59 -8.13
C THR A 180 -10.75 -35.46 -6.94
N LEU A 181 -9.79 -36.07 -6.23
CA LEU A 181 -10.03 -36.79 -4.99
C LEU A 181 -10.23 -35.86 -3.78
N LEU A 182 -9.83 -34.59 -3.91
CA LEU A 182 -9.99 -33.62 -2.84
C LEU A 182 -11.39 -32.99 -2.88
N PRO A 183 -12.01 -32.74 -1.71
CA PRO A 183 -13.23 -31.95 -1.65
C PRO A 183 -13.04 -30.56 -2.24
N GLU A 184 -14.06 -30.03 -2.91
CA GLU A 184 -14.05 -28.70 -3.51
C GLU A 184 -13.70 -27.60 -2.50
N THR A 185 -14.14 -27.75 -1.24
CA THR A 185 -13.81 -26.84 -0.15
C THR A 185 -12.32 -26.78 0.15
N VAL A 186 -11.61 -27.90 0.03
CA VAL A 186 -10.15 -27.98 0.22
C VAL A 186 -9.44 -27.30 -0.95
N ILE A 187 -9.86 -27.58 -2.20
CA ILE A 187 -9.28 -26.95 -3.39
C ILE A 187 -9.46 -25.43 -3.33
N SER A 188 -10.67 -24.96 -3.02
CA SER A 188 -10.98 -23.54 -2.87
C SER A 188 -10.13 -22.92 -1.75
N GLY A 189 -10.07 -23.57 -0.58
CA GLY A 189 -9.28 -23.09 0.56
C GLY A 189 -7.78 -22.99 0.26
N VAL A 190 -7.18 -23.99 -0.39
CA VAL A 190 -5.77 -23.92 -0.83
C VAL A 190 -5.57 -22.81 -1.86
N SER A 191 -6.51 -22.68 -2.80
CA SER A 191 -6.45 -21.66 -3.86
C SER A 191 -6.56 -20.22 -3.35
N GLU A 192 -7.09 -20.00 -2.14
CA GLU A 192 -7.11 -18.69 -1.48
C GLU A 192 -5.71 -18.22 -1.05
N PHE A 193 -4.76 -19.14 -0.84
CA PHE A 193 -3.39 -18.80 -0.43
C PHE A 193 -2.41 -18.66 -1.61
N LEU A 194 -2.81 -19.04 -2.81
CA LEU A 194 -1.96 -18.97 -3.99
C LEU A 194 -1.87 -17.53 -4.52
N ASP A 195 -0.67 -17.12 -4.93
CA ASP A 195 -0.51 -15.92 -5.75
C ASP A 195 -1.16 -16.10 -7.14
N ASN A 196 -1.24 -15.01 -7.91
CA ASN A 196 -1.94 -15.03 -9.20
C ASN A 196 -1.27 -15.98 -10.21
N GLU A 197 0.06 -16.06 -10.19
CA GLU A 197 0.83 -16.92 -11.11
C GLU A 197 0.61 -18.40 -10.78
N SER A 198 0.73 -18.78 -9.51
CA SER A 198 0.49 -20.14 -9.04
C SER A 198 -0.95 -20.59 -9.25
N LEU A 199 -1.93 -19.68 -9.09
CA LEU A 199 -3.32 -19.98 -9.39
C LEU A 199 -3.56 -20.26 -10.88
N ILE A 200 -2.93 -19.47 -11.77
CA ILE A 200 -3.01 -19.71 -13.22
C ILE A 200 -2.34 -21.05 -13.56
N ASN A 201 -1.18 -21.35 -12.98
CA ASN A 201 -0.50 -22.63 -13.16
C ASN A 201 -1.37 -23.81 -12.69
N LEU A 202 -2.10 -23.65 -11.57
CA LEU A 202 -3.07 -24.63 -11.10
C LEU A 202 -4.22 -24.83 -12.10
N PHE A 203 -4.75 -23.75 -12.67
CA PHE A 203 -5.78 -23.83 -13.71
C PHE A 203 -5.30 -24.51 -14.99
N CYS A 204 -4.03 -24.30 -15.37
CA CYS A 204 -3.41 -24.99 -16.50
C CYS A 204 -3.18 -26.48 -16.21
N ALA A 205 -2.86 -26.83 -14.95
CA ALA A 205 -2.61 -28.21 -14.53
C ALA A 205 -3.90 -29.02 -14.29
N SER A 206 -5.00 -28.36 -13.92
CA SER A 206 -6.27 -29.01 -13.62
C SER A 206 -7.46 -28.26 -14.21
N LEU A 207 -8.02 -28.85 -15.28
CA LEU A 207 -9.23 -28.34 -15.90
C LEU A 207 -10.44 -28.38 -14.97
N GLU A 208 -10.52 -29.39 -14.10
CA GLU A 208 -11.59 -29.55 -13.11
C GLU A 208 -11.54 -28.42 -12.07
N THR A 209 -10.34 -28.11 -11.57
CA THR A 209 -10.12 -26.99 -10.64
C THR A 209 -10.44 -25.66 -11.29
N TYR A 210 -9.98 -25.44 -12.53
CA TYR A 210 -10.37 -24.27 -13.31
C TYR A 210 -11.89 -24.17 -13.44
N SER A 211 -12.58 -25.26 -13.80
CA SER A 211 -14.03 -25.26 -14.00
C SER A 211 -14.81 -24.95 -12.71
N SER A 212 -14.39 -25.50 -11.57
CA SER A 212 -15.02 -25.22 -10.26
C SER A 212 -14.81 -23.77 -9.82
N LEU A 213 -13.58 -23.25 -9.89
CA LEU A 213 -13.25 -21.95 -9.34
C LEU A 213 -13.57 -20.78 -10.29
N ARG A 214 -13.59 -21.00 -11.60
CA ARG A 214 -13.84 -19.95 -12.61
C ARG A 214 -15.15 -19.20 -12.35
N ASP A 215 -16.23 -19.94 -12.13
CA ASP A 215 -17.58 -19.37 -11.99
C ASP A 215 -17.97 -19.14 -10.51
N SER A 216 -17.07 -19.45 -9.58
CA SER A 216 -17.25 -19.23 -8.14
C SER A 216 -17.15 -17.75 -7.76
N GLY A 217 -18.29 -17.06 -7.76
CA GLY A 217 -18.35 -15.64 -7.40
C GLY A 217 -17.84 -15.33 -5.99
N SER A 218 -18.06 -16.22 -5.02
CA SER A 218 -17.58 -16.05 -3.64
C SER A 218 -16.06 -16.13 -3.54
N PHE A 219 -15.43 -17.05 -4.28
CA PHE A 219 -13.98 -17.18 -4.37
C PHE A 219 -13.34 -15.90 -4.91
N TRP A 220 -13.82 -15.39 -6.05
CA TRP A 220 -13.26 -14.18 -6.66
C TRP A 220 -13.53 -12.91 -5.85
N LYS A 221 -14.72 -12.77 -5.24
CA LYS A 221 -15.00 -11.68 -4.29
C LYS A 221 -14.00 -11.68 -3.14
N ARG A 222 -13.71 -12.86 -2.58
CA ARG A 222 -12.74 -12.98 -1.50
C ARG A 222 -11.33 -12.64 -1.97
N ARG A 223 -10.90 -13.11 -3.15
CA ARG A 223 -9.61 -12.74 -3.73
C ARG A 223 -9.47 -11.23 -3.97
N ILE A 224 -10.53 -10.53 -4.38
CA ILE A 224 -10.52 -9.07 -4.49
C ILE A 224 -10.21 -8.43 -3.13
N VAL A 225 -10.85 -8.90 -2.06
CA VAL A 225 -10.63 -8.36 -0.71
C VAL A 225 -9.21 -8.68 -0.20
N THR A 226 -8.72 -9.90 -0.41
CA THR A 226 -7.45 -10.37 0.16
C THR A 226 -6.22 -9.96 -0.67
N HIS A 227 -6.27 -10.01 -2.00
CA HIS A 227 -5.11 -9.71 -2.86
C HIS A 227 -5.08 -8.27 -3.36
N LEU A 228 -6.21 -7.54 -3.29
CA LEU A 228 -6.28 -6.12 -3.64
C LEU A 228 -6.69 -5.26 -2.43
N PRO A 229 -6.02 -5.39 -1.26
CA PRO A 229 -6.44 -4.72 -0.03
C PRO A 229 -6.35 -3.19 -0.10
N TYR A 230 -5.53 -2.69 -1.02
CA TYR A 230 -5.40 -1.26 -1.32
C TYR A 230 -6.54 -0.74 -2.22
N PHE A 231 -7.45 -1.56 -2.74
CA PHE A 231 -8.49 -1.12 -3.69
C PHE A 231 -9.83 -0.86 -2.98
N LEU A 232 -9.83 0.15 -2.11
CA LEU A 232 -10.95 0.48 -1.22
C LEU A 232 -12.26 0.80 -1.97
N GLU A 233 -12.15 1.51 -3.09
CA GLU A 233 -13.29 1.89 -3.94
C GLU A 233 -14.04 0.64 -4.45
N LEU A 234 -13.29 -0.39 -4.85
CA LEU A 234 -13.85 -1.66 -5.31
C LEU A 234 -14.48 -2.44 -4.14
N HIS A 235 -13.87 -2.41 -2.96
CA HIS A 235 -14.41 -3.08 -1.77
C HIS A 235 -15.75 -2.48 -1.34
N GLU A 236 -15.84 -1.15 -1.33
CA GLU A 236 -17.09 -0.43 -1.05
C GLU A 236 -18.17 -0.77 -2.08
N TYR A 237 -17.83 -0.79 -3.38
CA TYR A 237 -18.74 -1.20 -4.44
C TYR A 237 -19.30 -2.61 -4.23
N LEU A 238 -18.45 -3.59 -3.90
CA LEU A 238 -18.85 -4.96 -3.63
C LEU A 238 -19.77 -5.09 -2.40
N LYS A 239 -19.51 -4.27 -1.37
CA LYS A 239 -20.31 -4.23 -0.15
C LYS A 239 -21.70 -3.63 -0.39
N GLU A 240 -21.78 -2.53 -1.13
CA GLU A 240 -23.04 -1.81 -1.38
C GLU A 240 -23.94 -2.52 -2.38
N ASN A 241 -23.36 -3.24 -3.34
CA ASN A 241 -24.10 -3.90 -4.41
C ASN A 241 -24.21 -5.42 -4.20
N SER A 242 -24.04 -5.92 -2.97
CA SER A 242 -23.92 -7.36 -2.72
C SER A 242 -25.06 -8.22 -3.31
N GLN A 243 -26.26 -7.66 -3.44
CA GLN A 243 -27.46 -8.29 -3.99
C GLN A 243 -27.64 -8.12 -5.51
N ASN A 244 -27.07 -7.08 -6.13
CA ASN A 244 -27.33 -6.71 -7.54
C ASN A 244 -26.23 -7.18 -8.52
N LEU A 245 -25.28 -7.99 -8.05
CA LEU A 245 -24.09 -8.40 -8.82
C LEU A 245 -24.14 -9.84 -9.33
N GLU A 246 -25.30 -10.51 -9.31
CA GLU A 246 -25.41 -11.93 -9.68
C GLU A 246 -24.96 -12.21 -11.12
N ASN A 247 -25.13 -11.25 -12.03
CA ASN A 247 -24.76 -11.36 -13.44
C ASN A 247 -23.33 -10.91 -13.76
N ARG A 248 -22.53 -10.51 -12.76
CA ARG A 248 -21.17 -10.02 -12.96
C ARG A 248 -20.12 -11.13 -12.84
N ASP A 249 -19.14 -11.09 -13.74
CA ASP A 249 -17.96 -11.97 -13.74
C ASP A 249 -16.87 -11.36 -12.83
N PHE A 250 -16.88 -11.77 -11.56
CA PHE A 250 -15.91 -11.30 -10.56
C PHE A 250 -14.46 -11.67 -10.90
N ARG A 251 -14.21 -12.70 -11.70
CA ARG A 251 -12.87 -13.03 -12.19
C ARG A 251 -12.37 -11.96 -13.14
N LYS A 252 -13.21 -11.51 -14.09
CA LYS A 252 -12.84 -10.40 -14.99
C LYS A 252 -12.61 -9.11 -14.21
N ILE A 253 -13.46 -8.81 -13.23
CA ILE A 253 -13.29 -7.64 -12.36
C ILE A 253 -11.95 -7.72 -11.62
N PHE A 254 -11.62 -8.87 -11.02
CA PHE A 254 -10.35 -9.09 -10.35
C PHE A 254 -9.14 -8.87 -11.27
N LEU A 255 -9.14 -9.51 -12.45
CA LEU A 255 -8.05 -9.41 -13.42
C LEU A 255 -7.86 -7.99 -13.92
N TRP A 256 -8.96 -7.29 -14.24
CA TRP A 256 -8.91 -5.88 -14.60
C TRP A 256 -8.34 -5.04 -13.45
N ALA A 257 -8.85 -5.21 -12.24
CA ALA A 257 -8.45 -4.42 -11.08
C ALA A 257 -6.96 -4.58 -10.75
N ASP A 258 -6.44 -5.81 -10.82
CA ASP A 258 -5.01 -6.07 -10.61
C ASP A 258 -4.15 -5.37 -11.68
N VAL A 259 -4.53 -5.46 -12.96
CA VAL A 259 -3.76 -4.84 -14.05
C VAL A 259 -3.87 -3.32 -14.02
N ALA A 260 -5.08 -2.79 -13.84
CA ALA A 260 -5.37 -1.36 -13.87
C ALA A 260 -4.74 -0.60 -12.69
N SER A 261 -4.61 -1.26 -11.54
CA SER A 261 -3.98 -0.68 -10.34
C SER A 261 -2.47 -0.82 -10.28
N LYS A 262 -1.83 -1.53 -11.22
CA LYS A 262 -0.39 -1.80 -11.15
C LYS A 262 0.41 -0.49 -11.23
N PRO A 263 1.36 -0.21 -10.31
CA PRO A 263 2.14 1.02 -10.33
C PRO A 263 3.18 0.90 -11.44
N ARG A 264 2.96 1.61 -12.55
CA ARG A 264 3.84 1.61 -13.73
C ARG A 264 3.68 2.92 -14.50
N SER A 265 4.62 3.18 -15.41
CA SER A 265 4.48 4.28 -16.35
C SER A 265 3.23 4.12 -17.23
N GLY A 266 2.47 5.20 -17.42
CA GLY A 266 1.30 5.23 -18.31
C GLY A 266 0.03 4.64 -17.69
N VAL A 267 -0.07 4.57 -16.36
CA VAL A 267 -1.34 4.25 -15.68
C VAL A 267 -2.42 5.26 -16.10
N THR A 268 -3.65 4.79 -16.30
CA THR A 268 -4.78 5.68 -16.63
C THR A 268 -5.04 6.64 -15.47
N ARG A 269 -5.33 7.92 -15.76
CA ARG A 269 -5.57 8.95 -14.74
C ARG A 269 -6.61 8.55 -13.69
N LEU A 270 -7.67 7.84 -14.10
CA LEU A 270 -8.69 7.28 -13.20
C LEU A 270 -8.06 6.42 -12.09
N MET A 271 -7.00 5.67 -12.39
CA MET A 271 -6.34 4.74 -11.48
C MET A 271 -5.19 5.35 -10.69
N PHE A 272 -4.90 6.64 -10.84
CA PHE A 272 -3.79 7.29 -10.12
C PHE A 272 -3.88 7.12 -8.59
N PRO A 273 -5.04 7.36 -7.92
CA PRO A 273 -5.13 7.17 -6.47
C PRO A 273 -4.82 5.73 -6.05
N VAL A 274 -5.39 4.75 -6.75
CA VAL A 274 -5.27 3.32 -6.41
C VAL A 274 -3.87 2.81 -6.71
N ALA A 275 -3.28 3.19 -7.84
CA ALA A 275 -1.90 2.83 -8.18
C ALA A 275 -0.91 3.43 -7.16
N ASN A 276 -1.13 4.67 -6.72
CA ASN A 276 -0.30 5.24 -5.66
C ASN A 276 -0.49 4.53 -4.33
N ARG A 277 -1.75 4.20 -3.97
CA ARG A 277 -2.06 3.46 -2.74
C ARG A 277 -1.41 2.09 -2.75
N ARG A 278 -1.47 1.35 -3.87
CA ARG A 278 -0.78 0.05 -4.05
C ARG A 278 0.73 0.18 -3.86
N ARG A 279 1.35 1.22 -4.43
CA ARG A 279 2.78 1.50 -4.25
C ARG A 279 3.12 1.77 -2.78
N ILE A 280 2.31 2.57 -2.08
CA ILE A 280 2.49 2.83 -0.65
C ILE A 280 2.27 1.57 0.17
N TRP A 281 1.30 0.73 -0.19
CA TRP A 281 1.01 -0.55 0.44
C TRP A 281 2.25 -1.46 0.43
N LYS A 282 2.99 -1.50 -0.67
CA LYS A 282 4.28 -2.22 -0.77
C LYS A 282 5.38 -1.67 0.13
N VAL A 283 5.34 -0.37 0.45
CA VAL A 283 6.23 0.21 1.47
C VAL A 283 5.80 -0.20 2.87
N CYS A 284 4.49 -0.29 3.12
CA CYS A 284 3.95 -0.74 4.41
C CYS A 284 4.30 -2.22 4.68
N GLU A 285 4.23 -3.09 3.67
CA GLU A 285 4.66 -4.50 3.76
C GLU A 285 6.12 -4.62 4.26
N GLN A 286 7.03 -3.77 3.78
CA GLN A 286 8.43 -3.75 4.25
C GLN A 286 8.55 -3.34 5.73
N ILE A 287 7.65 -2.50 6.22
CA ILE A 287 7.66 -2.00 7.60
C ILE A 287 7.04 -3.01 8.57
N GLU A 288 6.02 -3.75 8.13
CA GLU A 288 5.23 -4.68 8.95
C GLU A 288 6.08 -5.71 9.68
N GLU A 289 6.96 -6.40 8.96
CA GLU A 289 7.74 -7.52 9.51
C GLU A 289 8.52 -7.09 10.76
N LEU A 290 9.20 -5.95 10.69
CA LEU A 290 9.96 -5.42 11.82
C LEU A 290 9.05 -4.83 12.91
N TYR A 291 7.90 -4.29 12.52
CA TYR A 291 6.94 -3.72 13.47
C TYR A 291 6.29 -4.80 14.33
N ASP A 292 5.90 -5.94 13.75
CA ASP A 292 5.34 -7.06 14.48
C ASP A 292 6.35 -7.70 15.42
N GLN A 293 7.61 -7.86 14.99
CA GLN A 293 8.72 -8.30 15.85
C GLN A 293 8.86 -7.40 17.09
N GLU A 294 8.91 -6.07 16.88
CA GLU A 294 9.00 -5.09 17.97
C GLU A 294 7.83 -5.15 18.95
N LEU A 295 6.63 -5.51 18.48
CA LEU A 295 5.46 -5.69 19.34
C LEU A 295 5.53 -7.00 20.15
N LEU A 296 6.07 -8.07 19.57
CA LEU A 296 6.24 -9.36 20.25
C LEU A 296 7.30 -9.29 21.35
N ASP A 297 8.46 -8.71 21.05
CA ASP A 297 9.58 -8.61 22.01
C ASP A 297 9.18 -7.84 23.27
N ARG A 298 8.36 -6.79 23.12
CA ARG A 298 7.83 -6.03 24.26
C ARG A 298 6.81 -6.82 25.07
N LYS A 299 5.95 -7.61 24.43
CA LYS A 299 5.00 -8.47 25.14
C LYS A 299 5.73 -9.56 25.94
N ALA A 300 6.85 -10.07 25.43
CA ALA A 300 7.69 -11.02 26.14
C ALA A 300 8.40 -10.36 27.34
N PHE A 301 8.99 -9.18 27.14
CA PHE A 301 9.64 -8.42 28.22
C PHE A 301 8.67 -8.08 29.36
N GLN A 302 7.43 -7.69 29.06
CA GLN A 302 6.42 -7.36 30.06
C GLN A 302 5.83 -8.58 30.82
N ARG A 303 6.00 -9.80 30.30
CA ARG A 303 5.53 -11.03 30.96
C ARG A 303 6.60 -11.73 31.80
N GLY A 304 7.87 -11.36 31.61
CA GLY A 304 9.02 -11.93 32.32
C GLY A 304 9.45 -11.15 33.57
N THR A 305 8.71 -10.11 33.96
CA THR A 305 8.89 -9.27 35.15
C THR A 305 7.65 -9.36 36.04
#